data_AF-A0A960BD85-F1
#
_entry.id   AF-A0A960BD85-F1
#
_cell.length_a   1.000
_cell.length_b   1.000
_cell.length_c   1.000
_cell.angle_alpha   90.00
_cell.angle_beta   90.00
_cell.angle_gamma   90.00
#
_symmetry.space_group_name_H-M   'P 1'
#
loop_
_entity.id
_entity.type
_entity.pdbx_description
1 polymer ?
#
loop_
_entity_poly.entity_id
_entity_poly.type
_entity_poly.pdbx_seq_one_letter_code
_entity_poly.pdbx_strand_id
1 'polypeptide(L)'
;MRLEVFAATLDLAQDVLTHLVDRMRDLNVYRGKVLSFSFDEYGGFGTRFMQRPTTAVDDLILPPADLASILSQTVDAGRWADELRAAGQHLRRGVLLYGPPGTGKTHTVGHLMAAMPDRTVVVLQGPSVGALGQAAAMVRGLSPSMLVIEDVDLIATARGMYDDDSANPLLFQLLNEMDGLAPTDDVLFVLTTNRFEVLEPALTARPGRIDH
;
A
#
# COMPACT_ATOMS: atom_id res chain seq x y z
N MET A 1 -15.63 12.96 10.16
CA MET A 1 -15.77 14.34 10.69
C MET A 1 -16.27 15.22 9.55
N ARG A 2 -17.39 15.93 9.71
CA ARG A 2 -17.91 16.86 8.72
C ARG A 2 -17.51 18.26 9.15
N LEU A 3 -16.76 18.98 8.32
CA LEU A 3 -16.30 20.33 8.60
C LEU A 3 -17.12 21.31 7.76
N GLU A 4 -17.68 22.33 8.39
CA GLU A 4 -18.43 23.40 7.72
C GLU A 4 -17.75 24.73 8.05
N VAL A 5 -17.35 25.48 7.01
CA VAL A 5 -16.67 26.77 7.16
C VAL A 5 -17.62 27.86 6.69
N PHE A 6 -17.92 28.79 7.59
CA PHE A 6 -18.68 29.99 7.28
C PHE A 6 -17.68 31.16 7.15
N ALA A 7 -17.66 31.80 5.99
CA ALA A 7 -16.79 32.93 5.71
C ALA A 7 -17.56 34.04 4.96
N ALA A 8 -16.99 35.24 4.96
CA ALA A 8 -17.59 36.40 4.29
C ALA A 8 -17.66 36.24 2.76
N THR A 9 -16.79 35.41 2.18
CA THR A 9 -16.73 35.10 0.75
C THR A 9 -16.45 33.62 0.51
N LEU A 10 -16.78 33.13 -0.68
CA LEU A 10 -16.49 31.76 -1.09
C LEU A 10 -14.97 31.51 -1.17
N ASP A 11 -14.21 32.44 -1.72
CA ASP A 11 -12.74 32.33 -1.84
C ASP A 11 -12.09 32.16 -0.47
N LEU A 12 -12.50 32.97 0.52
CA LEU A 12 -11.98 32.84 1.89
C LEU A 12 -12.36 31.50 2.52
N ALA A 13 -13.57 30.99 2.27
CA ALA A 13 -13.96 29.66 2.73
C ALA A 13 -13.09 28.56 2.10
N GLN A 14 -12.81 28.66 0.80
CA GLN A 14 -11.97 27.71 0.06
C GLN A 14 -10.51 27.76 0.53
N ASP A 15 -9.95 28.96 0.74
CA ASP A 15 -8.58 29.13 1.24
C ASP A 15 -8.42 28.53 2.63
N VAL A 16 -9.37 28.79 3.54
CA VAL A 16 -9.37 28.23 4.90
C VAL A 16 -9.49 26.71 4.86
N LEU A 17 -10.39 26.17 4.03
CA LEU A 17 -10.55 24.73 3.88
C LEU A 17 -9.28 24.07 3.36
N THR A 18 -8.67 24.65 2.33
CA THR A 18 -7.42 24.15 1.73
C THR A 18 -6.30 24.14 2.77
N HIS A 19 -6.08 25.27 3.43
CA HIS A 19 -5.03 25.39 4.45
C HIS A 19 -5.27 24.43 5.63
N LEU A 20 -6.51 24.23 6.04
CA LEU A 20 -6.84 23.29 7.12
C LEU A 20 -6.61 21.84 6.71
N VAL A 21 -7.02 21.45 5.50
CA VAL A 21 -6.77 20.10 4.95
C VAL A 21 -5.28 19.83 4.84
N ASP A 22 -4.51 20.80 4.34
CA ASP A 22 -3.04 20.69 4.24
C ASP A 22 -2.41 20.52 5.62
N ARG A 23 -2.80 21.34 6.60
CA ARG A 23 -2.30 21.20 7.99
C ARG A 23 -2.71 19.89 8.63
N MET A 24 -3.93 19.41 8.39
CA MET A 24 -4.38 18.10 8.89
C MET A 24 -3.55 16.96 8.28
N ARG A 25 -3.14 17.08 7.02
CA ARG A 25 -2.29 16.11 6.35
C ARG A 25 -0.84 16.18 6.85
N ASP A 26 -0.32 17.38 7.07
CA ASP A 26 1.08 17.59 7.45
C ASP A 26 1.35 17.32 8.93
N LEU A 27 0.40 17.63 9.80
CA LEU A 27 0.47 17.38 11.24
C LEU A 27 -0.11 16.02 11.63
N ASN A 28 -0.40 15.15 10.66
CA ASN A 28 -0.98 13.86 10.95
C ASN A 28 0.00 12.98 11.74
N VAL A 29 -0.42 12.47 12.89
CA VAL A 29 0.41 11.63 13.78
C VAL A 29 0.88 10.33 13.13
N TYR A 30 0.18 9.87 12.09
CA TYR A 30 0.52 8.68 11.32
C TYR A 30 1.60 8.94 10.27
N ARG A 31 1.89 10.20 9.94
CA ARG A 31 2.81 10.56 8.86
C ARG A 31 4.21 10.00 9.12
N GLY A 32 4.75 9.28 8.13
CA GLY A 32 6.09 8.66 8.19
C GLY A 32 6.18 7.49 9.17
N LYS A 33 5.06 7.02 9.75
CA LYS A 33 5.02 5.87 10.64
C LYS A 33 4.72 4.58 9.89
N VAL A 34 5.03 3.46 10.53
CA VAL A 34 4.58 2.13 10.12
C VAL A 34 3.44 1.71 11.02
N LEU A 35 2.34 1.27 10.43
CA LEU A 35 1.10 0.93 11.10
C LEU A 35 0.66 -0.48 10.72
N SER A 36 0.05 -1.19 11.65
CA SER A 36 -0.76 -2.39 11.37
C SER A 36 -2.14 -2.22 11.97
N PHE A 37 -3.13 -2.86 11.39
CA PHE A 37 -4.45 -2.95 12.00
C PHE A 37 -4.60 -4.22 12.83
N SER A 38 -5.42 -4.15 13.88
CA SER A 38 -5.73 -5.29 14.72
C SER A 38 -7.22 -5.32 15.04
N PHE A 39 -7.78 -6.51 15.04
CA PHE A 39 -9.08 -6.80 15.60
C PHE A 39 -8.85 -7.42 16.97
N ASP A 40 -9.48 -6.88 18.01
CA ASP A 40 -9.48 -7.53 19.33
C ASP A 40 -10.54 -8.64 19.41
N GLU A 41 -10.48 -9.45 20.46
CA GLU A 41 -11.39 -10.58 20.70
C GLU A 41 -12.86 -10.16 20.91
N TYR A 42 -13.10 -8.87 21.13
CA TYR A 42 -14.43 -8.28 21.31
C TYR A 42 -14.94 -7.60 20.03
N GLY A 43 -14.22 -7.72 18.91
CA GLY A 43 -14.57 -7.12 17.63
C GLY A 43 -14.19 -5.65 17.49
N GLY A 44 -13.41 -5.11 18.42
CA GLY A 44 -12.85 -3.76 18.34
C GLY A 44 -11.78 -3.65 17.26
N PHE A 45 -11.83 -2.56 16.48
CA PHE A 45 -10.84 -2.24 15.46
C PHE A 45 -9.84 -1.22 16.01
N GLY A 46 -8.55 -1.56 15.95
CA GLY A 46 -7.46 -0.74 16.45
C GLY A 46 -6.32 -0.57 15.44
N THR A 47 -5.52 0.48 15.66
CA THR A 47 -4.28 0.73 14.93
C THR A 47 -3.10 0.57 15.89
N ARG A 48 -2.05 -0.14 15.45
CA ARG A 48 -0.81 -0.33 16.20
C ARG A 48 0.35 0.30 15.43
N PHE A 49 1.17 1.07 16.13
CA PHE A 49 2.44 1.57 15.60
C PHE A 49 3.48 0.45 15.66
N MET A 50 4.15 0.22 14.54
CA MET A 50 5.26 -0.72 14.43
C MET A 50 6.57 0.06 14.38
N GLN A 51 7.64 -0.58 14.84
CA GLN A 51 8.98 -0.09 14.59
C GLN A 51 9.27 -0.23 13.10
N ARG A 52 9.80 0.83 12.48
CA ARG A 52 10.28 0.75 11.10
C ARG A 52 11.46 -0.23 11.06
N PRO A 53 11.45 -1.24 10.17
CA PRO A 53 12.57 -2.15 10.00
C PRO A 53 13.85 -1.40 9.65
N THR A 54 14.99 -2.03 9.95
CA THR A 54 16.34 -1.52 9.61
C THR A 54 17.05 -2.40 8.59
N THR A 55 16.30 -3.24 7.85
CA THR A 55 16.84 -4.20 6.89
C THR A 55 17.65 -3.50 5.79
N ALA A 56 18.94 -3.80 5.73
CA ALA A 56 19.84 -3.29 4.71
C ALA A 56 19.63 -4.02 3.38
N VAL A 57 20.10 -3.42 2.29
CA VAL A 57 20.07 -4.08 0.97
C VAL A 57 20.91 -5.36 0.96
N ASP A 58 22.02 -5.36 1.72
CA ASP A 58 22.93 -6.50 1.86
C ASP A 58 22.30 -7.68 2.62
N ASP A 59 21.20 -7.46 3.35
CA ASP A 59 20.44 -8.51 4.03
C ASP A 59 19.50 -9.25 3.07
N LEU A 60 19.35 -8.77 1.82
CA LEU A 60 18.44 -9.35 0.83
C LEU A 60 19.11 -10.48 0.05
N ILE A 61 18.57 -11.68 0.20
CA ILE A 61 19.00 -12.86 -0.55
C ILE A 61 18.10 -13.00 -1.78
N LEU A 62 18.40 -12.20 -2.81
CA LEU A 62 17.70 -12.21 -4.10
C LEU A 62 18.70 -12.26 -5.25
N PRO A 63 18.32 -12.82 -6.41
CA PRO A 63 19.10 -12.65 -7.64
C PRO A 63 19.33 -11.15 -7.93
N PRO A 64 20.54 -10.73 -8.33
CA PRO A 64 20.85 -9.33 -8.56
C PRO A 64 19.92 -8.62 -9.56
N ALA A 65 19.45 -9.35 -10.58
CA ALA A 65 18.51 -8.83 -11.57
C ALA A 65 17.15 -8.51 -10.94
N ASP A 66 16.63 -9.40 -10.10
CA ASP A 66 15.34 -9.22 -9.41
C ASP A 66 15.42 -8.06 -8.42
N LEU A 67 16.51 -7.99 -7.66
CA LEU A 67 16.76 -6.88 -6.74
C LEU A 67 16.82 -5.53 -7.47
N ALA A 68 17.58 -5.45 -8.57
CA ALA A 68 17.68 -4.23 -9.36
C ALA A 68 16.31 -3.81 -9.93
N SER A 69 15.52 -4.78 -10.42
CA SER A 69 14.16 -4.52 -10.91
C SER A 69 13.25 -3.97 -9.81
N ILE A 70 13.25 -4.60 -8.63
CA ILE A 70 12.45 -4.16 -7.48
C ILE A 70 12.85 -2.73 -7.07
N LEU A 71 14.13 -2.44 -6.91
CA LEU A 71 14.61 -1.12 -6.49
C LEU A 71 14.27 -0.03 -7.51
N SER A 72 14.46 -0.32 -8.81
CA SER A 72 14.13 0.61 -9.89
C SER A 72 12.65 1.00 -9.88
N GLN A 73 11.76 0.05 -9.63
CA GLN A 73 10.31 0.26 -9.65
C GLN A 73 9.76 0.86 -8.35
N THR A 74 10.53 0.84 -7.26
CA THR A 74 10.06 1.25 -5.94
C THR A 74 10.82 2.45 -5.41
N VAL A 75 12.04 2.23 -4.91
CA VAL A 75 12.89 3.23 -4.28
C VAL A 75 13.24 4.33 -5.29
N ASP A 76 13.72 3.95 -6.46
CA ASP A 76 14.17 4.91 -7.47
C ASP A 76 13.00 5.63 -8.12
N ALA A 77 11.94 4.91 -8.50
CA ALA A 77 10.70 5.51 -8.99
C ALA A 77 10.09 6.51 -7.99
N GLY A 78 10.21 6.26 -6.68
CA GLY A 78 9.80 7.19 -5.63
C GLY A 78 10.64 8.47 -5.60
N ARG A 79 11.93 8.42 -5.99
CA ARG A 79 12.81 9.60 -6.09
C ARG A 79 12.46 10.48 -7.28
N TRP A 80 11.96 9.87 -8.36
CA TRP A 80 11.53 10.59 -9.57
C TRP A 80 10.04 10.93 -9.59
N ALA A 81 9.36 10.88 -8.44
CA ALA A 81 7.91 11.05 -8.38
C ALA A 81 7.45 12.41 -8.92
N ASP A 82 8.22 13.47 -8.71
CA ASP A 82 7.87 14.81 -9.19
C ASP A 82 8.08 14.95 -10.70
N GLU A 83 9.17 14.40 -11.25
CA GLU A 83 9.41 14.36 -12.69
C GLU A 83 8.39 13.49 -13.42
N LEU A 84 8.06 12.32 -12.87
CA LEU A 84 7.02 11.43 -13.40
C LEU A 84 5.67 12.13 -13.42
N ARG A 85 5.29 12.82 -12.34
CA ARG A 85 4.06 13.61 -12.26
C ARG A 85 4.06 14.75 -13.28
N ALA A 86 5.18 15.48 -13.42
CA ALA A 86 5.32 16.56 -14.40
C ALA A 86 5.21 16.05 -15.85
N ALA A 87 5.65 14.80 -16.11
CA ALA A 87 5.51 14.12 -17.38
C ALA A 87 4.10 13.50 -17.61
N GLY A 88 3.15 13.73 -16.70
CA GLY A 88 1.79 13.19 -16.78
C GLY A 88 1.69 11.68 -16.53
N GLN A 89 2.73 11.06 -15.97
CA GLN A 89 2.71 9.65 -15.58
C GLN A 89 1.98 9.48 -14.25
N HIS A 90 1.21 8.40 -14.13
CA HIS A 90 0.59 8.05 -12.86
C HIS A 90 1.64 7.59 -11.84
N LEU A 91 1.45 7.92 -10.56
CA LEU A 91 2.37 7.51 -9.49
C LEU A 91 1.92 6.27 -8.73
N ARG A 92 0.83 5.64 -9.17
CA ARG A 92 0.43 4.32 -8.68
C ARG A 92 1.48 3.30 -9.10
N ARG A 93 1.97 2.50 -8.15
CA ARG A 93 2.97 1.45 -8.38
C ARG A 93 2.59 0.22 -7.59
N GLY A 94 2.70 -0.95 -8.19
CA GLY A 94 2.45 -2.23 -7.53
C GLY A 94 3.59 -3.20 -7.78
N VAL A 95 4.07 -3.83 -6.71
CA VAL A 95 5.06 -4.89 -6.74
C VAL A 95 4.49 -6.12 -6.05
N LEU A 96 4.61 -7.28 -6.70
CA LEU A 96 4.28 -8.59 -6.17
C LEU A 96 5.55 -9.40 -5.96
N LEU A 97 5.82 -9.70 -4.69
CA LEU A 97 6.88 -10.60 -4.31
C LEU A 97 6.31 -12.01 -4.20
N TYR A 98 6.68 -12.90 -5.12
CA TYR A 98 6.20 -14.28 -5.13
C TYR A 98 7.34 -15.30 -5.14
N GLY A 99 7.03 -16.52 -4.71
CA GLY A 99 7.96 -17.65 -4.69
C GLY A 99 7.80 -18.49 -3.43
N PRO A 100 8.55 -19.61 -3.30
CA PRO A 100 8.46 -20.49 -2.16
C PRO A 100 8.63 -19.80 -0.79
N PRO A 101 8.12 -20.36 0.30
CA PRO A 101 8.41 -19.87 1.65
C PRO A 101 9.93 -19.81 1.89
N GLY A 102 10.40 -18.77 2.57
CA GLY A 102 11.83 -18.58 2.89
C GLY A 102 12.68 -17.89 1.82
N THR A 103 12.11 -17.42 0.71
CA THR A 103 12.83 -16.68 -0.36
C THR A 103 13.08 -15.19 -0.05
N GLY A 104 12.96 -14.77 1.21
CA GLY A 104 13.26 -13.39 1.61
C GLY A 104 12.19 -12.34 1.30
N LYS A 105 10.98 -12.72 0.82
CA LYS A 105 9.88 -11.77 0.53
C LYS A 105 9.62 -10.75 1.64
N THR A 106 9.47 -11.20 2.89
CA THR A 106 9.25 -10.32 4.06
C THR A 106 10.49 -9.46 4.38
N HIS A 107 11.71 -9.96 4.15
CA HIS A 107 12.92 -9.12 4.29
C HIS A 107 12.96 -8.01 3.23
N THR A 108 12.57 -8.32 1.99
CA THR A 108 12.46 -7.33 0.92
C THR A 108 11.45 -6.25 1.26
N VAL A 109 10.27 -6.62 1.78
CA VAL A 109 9.29 -5.66 2.33
C VAL A 109 9.93 -4.78 3.39
N GLY A 110 10.63 -5.39 4.36
CA GLY A 110 11.34 -4.66 5.41
C GLY A 110 12.36 -3.66 4.88
N HIS A 111 13.12 -4.04 3.84
CA HIS A 111 14.06 -3.16 3.19
C HIS A 111 13.38 -1.99 2.47
N LEU A 112 12.30 -2.23 1.72
CA LEU A 112 11.53 -1.17 1.06
C LEU A 112 11.00 -0.16 2.08
N MET A 113 10.52 -0.64 3.23
CA MET A 113 10.09 0.21 4.33
C MET A 113 11.27 1.00 4.91
N ALA A 114 12.43 0.38 5.11
CA ALA A 114 13.61 1.06 5.63
C ALA A 114 14.13 2.14 4.67
N ALA A 115 14.18 1.84 3.37
CA ALA A 115 14.71 2.70 2.32
C ALA A 115 13.81 3.89 1.96
N MET A 116 12.53 3.87 2.39
CA MET A 116 11.54 4.93 2.11
C MET A 116 10.98 5.53 3.42
N PRO A 117 11.80 6.22 4.24
CA PRO A 117 11.41 6.69 5.57
C PRO A 117 10.30 7.75 5.55
N ASP A 118 10.21 8.53 4.48
CA ASP A 118 9.21 9.61 4.34
C ASP A 118 7.80 9.10 4.04
N ARG A 119 7.65 7.80 3.71
CA ARG A 119 6.37 7.17 3.45
C ARG A 119 5.71 6.70 4.73
N THR A 120 4.42 7.03 4.87
CA THR A 120 3.55 6.32 5.80
C THR A 120 3.30 4.91 5.28
N VAL A 121 3.50 3.89 6.11
CA VAL A 121 3.31 2.49 5.72
C VAL A 121 2.16 1.89 6.52
N VAL A 122 1.22 1.24 5.83
CA VAL A 122 0.22 0.37 6.47
C VAL A 122 0.50 -1.06 6.06
N VAL A 123 0.65 -1.95 7.04
CA VAL A 123 0.92 -3.37 6.87
C VAL A 123 -0.33 -4.16 7.22
N LEU A 124 -0.78 -4.97 6.27
CA LEU A 124 -1.89 -5.90 6.41
C LEU A 124 -1.34 -7.33 6.31
N GLN A 125 -1.54 -8.11 7.37
CA GLN A 125 -1.22 -9.54 7.42
C GLN A 125 -2.28 -10.29 8.24
N GLY A 126 -2.59 -11.53 7.83
CA GLY A 126 -3.54 -12.38 8.54
C GLY A 126 -4.93 -11.73 8.71
N PRO A 127 -5.51 -11.70 9.93
CA PRO A 127 -6.85 -11.13 10.15
C PRO A 127 -6.98 -9.65 9.77
N SER A 128 -5.90 -8.88 9.88
CA SER A 128 -5.92 -7.43 9.62
C SER A 128 -6.28 -7.07 8.17
N VAL A 129 -6.12 -8.02 7.24
CA VAL A 129 -6.41 -7.79 5.83
C VAL A 129 -7.90 -7.57 5.56
N GLY A 130 -8.77 -7.99 6.46
CA GLY A 130 -10.19 -7.62 6.42
C GLY A 130 -10.44 -6.10 6.46
N ALA A 131 -9.46 -5.30 6.88
CA ALA A 131 -9.52 -3.84 6.90
C ALA A 131 -8.88 -3.18 5.65
N LEU A 132 -8.79 -3.90 4.52
CA LEU A 132 -8.20 -3.41 3.28
C LEU A 132 -8.76 -2.06 2.83
N GLY A 133 -10.09 -1.86 2.88
CA GLY A 133 -10.71 -0.59 2.47
C GLY A 133 -10.29 0.58 3.36
N GLN A 134 -10.23 0.36 4.68
CA GLN A 134 -9.76 1.35 5.65
C GLN A 134 -8.28 1.67 5.43
N ALA A 135 -7.47 0.66 5.12
CA ALA A 135 -6.05 0.83 4.85
C ALA A 135 -5.83 1.63 3.57
N ALA A 136 -6.52 1.28 2.49
CA ALA A 136 -6.49 1.99 1.21
C ALA A 136 -6.89 3.46 1.37
N ALA A 137 -7.98 3.74 2.10
CA ALA A 137 -8.40 5.11 2.39
C ALA A 137 -7.34 5.89 3.18
N MET A 138 -6.71 5.24 4.18
CA MET A 138 -5.66 5.87 4.99
C MET A 138 -4.41 6.18 4.17
N VAL A 139 -3.90 5.23 3.38
CA VAL A 139 -2.68 5.46 2.57
C VAL A 139 -2.93 6.51 1.49
N ARG A 140 -4.14 6.58 0.92
CA ARG A 140 -4.52 7.63 -0.05
C ARG A 140 -4.46 9.02 0.58
N GLY A 141 -5.08 9.19 1.76
CA GLY A 141 -5.07 10.47 2.49
C GLY A 141 -3.69 10.88 3.02
N LEU A 142 -2.76 9.93 3.16
CA LEU A 142 -1.42 10.13 3.70
C LEU A 142 -0.30 9.98 2.67
N SER A 143 -0.62 10.08 1.38
CA SER A 143 0.37 10.06 0.30
C SER A 143 1.48 11.13 0.55
N PRO A 144 2.77 10.87 0.29
CA PRO A 144 3.33 9.63 -0.24
C PRO A 144 3.29 8.49 0.79
N SER A 145 2.84 7.31 0.36
CA SER A 145 2.56 6.20 1.27
C SER A 145 2.83 4.83 0.63
N MET A 146 2.75 3.79 1.46
CA MET A 146 2.93 2.40 1.07
C MET A 146 1.87 1.53 1.75
N LEU A 147 1.22 0.66 0.98
CA LEU A 147 0.35 -0.39 1.49
C LEU A 147 1.01 -1.74 1.27
N VAL A 148 1.37 -2.40 2.36
CA VAL A 148 1.95 -3.74 2.35
C VAL A 148 0.86 -4.74 2.67
N ILE A 149 0.74 -5.81 1.88
CA ILE A 149 -0.18 -6.91 2.12
C ILE A 149 0.60 -8.21 2.04
N GLU A 150 0.85 -8.83 3.19
CA GLU A 150 1.61 -10.07 3.27
C GLU A 150 0.72 -11.31 3.20
N ASP A 151 1.24 -12.35 2.55
CA ASP A 151 0.62 -13.67 2.39
C ASP A 151 -0.83 -13.59 1.85
N VAL A 152 -1.01 -12.87 0.73
CA VAL A 152 -2.34 -12.64 0.13
C VAL A 152 -3.04 -13.94 -0.29
N ASP A 153 -2.29 -15.02 -0.47
CA ASP A 153 -2.77 -16.37 -0.75
C ASP A 153 -3.40 -17.07 0.46
N LEU A 154 -2.92 -16.81 1.69
CA LEU A 154 -3.46 -17.44 2.91
C LEU A 154 -4.87 -16.94 3.25
N ILE A 155 -5.25 -15.77 2.74
CA ILE A 155 -6.57 -15.19 2.96
C ILE A 155 -7.58 -15.69 1.92
N ALA A 156 -7.10 -16.18 0.78
CA ALA A 156 -7.92 -16.90 -0.19
C ALA A 156 -8.54 -18.17 0.42
N THR A 157 -7.85 -18.80 1.37
CA THR A 157 -8.22 -20.10 1.94
C THR A 157 -9.19 -20.00 3.13
N ALA A 158 -9.25 -18.86 3.83
CA ALA A 158 -10.09 -18.67 5.02
C ALA A 158 -11.60 -18.52 4.73
N ARG A 159 -12.00 -18.46 3.46
CA ARG A 159 -13.39 -18.41 3.01
C ARG A 159 -13.80 -19.70 2.29
N GLY A 160 -13.57 -20.85 2.93
CA GLY A 160 -13.82 -22.20 2.43
C GLY A 160 -15.29 -22.50 2.08
N MET A 161 -15.85 -21.81 1.09
CA MET A 161 -17.20 -22.01 0.60
C MET A 161 -17.37 -21.67 -0.89
N TYR A 162 -16.29 -21.45 -1.62
CA TYR A 162 -16.37 -21.27 -3.07
C TYR A 162 -15.45 -22.25 -3.76
N ASP A 163 -16.00 -22.93 -4.77
CA ASP A 163 -15.29 -23.78 -5.73
C ASP A 163 -14.01 -23.11 -6.23
N ASP A 164 -13.04 -23.98 -6.52
CA ASP A 164 -11.62 -23.80 -6.89
C ASP A 164 -11.34 -22.82 -8.07
N ASP A 165 -12.37 -22.16 -8.60
CA ASP A 165 -12.32 -21.30 -9.80
C ASP A 165 -12.83 -19.85 -9.56
N SER A 166 -13.30 -19.52 -8.35
CA SER A 166 -13.78 -18.16 -8.06
C SER A 166 -12.63 -17.25 -7.64
N ALA A 167 -12.38 -16.21 -8.43
CA ALA A 167 -11.29 -15.29 -8.18
C ALA A 167 -11.43 -14.58 -6.81
N ASN A 168 -10.31 -14.49 -6.10
CA ASN A 168 -10.23 -14.06 -4.70
C ASN A 168 -10.89 -12.67 -4.49
N PRO A 169 -12.02 -12.58 -3.75
CA PRO A 169 -12.75 -11.32 -3.57
C PRO A 169 -11.90 -10.20 -2.96
N LEU A 170 -10.92 -10.57 -2.12
CA LEU A 170 -9.99 -9.61 -1.54
C LEU A 170 -9.05 -9.04 -2.60
N LEU A 171 -8.55 -9.88 -3.51
CA LEU A 171 -7.69 -9.44 -4.60
C LEU A 171 -8.44 -8.49 -5.54
N PHE A 172 -9.70 -8.77 -5.86
CA PHE A 172 -10.52 -7.84 -6.62
C PHE A 172 -10.74 -6.51 -5.90
N GLN A 173 -11.00 -6.55 -4.60
CA GLN A 173 -11.11 -5.33 -3.80
C GLN A 173 -9.79 -4.54 -3.86
N LEU A 174 -8.65 -5.21 -3.70
CA LEU A 174 -7.34 -4.58 -3.79
C LEU A 174 -7.13 -3.90 -5.14
N LEU A 175 -7.38 -4.62 -6.24
CA LEU A 175 -7.26 -4.06 -7.58
C LEU A 175 -8.21 -2.89 -7.81
N ASN A 176 -9.42 -2.92 -7.23
CA ASN A 176 -10.36 -1.79 -7.26
C ASN A 176 -9.82 -0.58 -6.48
N GLU A 177 -9.21 -0.81 -5.31
CA GLU A 177 -8.60 0.27 -4.53
C GLU A 177 -7.39 0.89 -5.25
N MET A 178 -6.60 0.07 -5.97
CA MET A 178 -5.50 0.52 -6.81
C MET A 178 -6.00 1.34 -8.01
N ASP A 179 -7.06 0.88 -8.67
CA ASP A 179 -7.70 1.58 -9.80
C ASP A 179 -8.37 2.89 -9.37
N GLY A 180 -8.80 2.97 -8.10
CA GLY A 180 -9.47 4.14 -7.52
C GLY A 180 -8.56 5.30 -7.10
N LEU A 181 -7.24 5.19 -7.34
CA LEU A 181 -6.28 6.26 -7.05
C LEU A 181 -6.34 7.39 -8.08
N ALA A 182 -6.25 8.63 -7.60
CA ALA A 182 -6.06 9.77 -8.48
C ALA A 182 -4.66 9.70 -9.13
N PRO A 183 -4.45 10.27 -10.34
CA PRO A 183 -3.14 10.26 -10.99
C PRO A 183 -2.01 10.86 -10.14
N THR A 184 -2.36 11.79 -9.24
CA THR A 184 -1.45 12.47 -8.32
C THR A 184 -1.11 11.68 -7.06
N ASP A 185 -1.89 10.63 -6.75
CA ASP A 185 -1.72 9.82 -5.55
C ASP A 185 -0.46 8.96 -5.69
N ASP A 186 0.55 9.30 -4.89
CA ASP A 186 1.77 8.54 -4.77
C ASP A 186 1.59 7.44 -3.72
N VAL A 187 1.14 6.27 -4.16
CA VAL A 187 0.92 5.09 -3.32
C VAL A 187 1.63 3.88 -3.94
N LEU A 188 2.51 3.26 -3.17
CA LEU A 188 3.17 2.01 -3.52
C LEU A 188 2.44 0.83 -2.86
N PHE A 189 1.94 -0.11 -3.66
CA PHE A 189 1.40 -1.37 -3.17
C PHE A 189 2.49 -2.45 -3.22
N VAL A 190 2.71 -3.14 -2.11
CA VAL A 190 3.65 -4.25 -2.01
C VAL A 190 2.88 -5.48 -1.54
N LEU A 191 2.80 -6.50 -2.38
CA LEU A 191 2.09 -7.73 -2.11
C LEU A 191 3.09 -8.87 -1.94
N THR A 192 2.83 -9.80 -1.03
CA THR A 192 3.59 -11.06 -0.97
C THR A 192 2.67 -12.27 -1.11
N THR A 193 3.14 -13.31 -1.81
CA THR A 193 2.42 -14.58 -1.96
C THR A 193 3.38 -15.76 -2.04
N ASN A 194 2.97 -16.93 -1.57
CA ASN A 194 3.68 -18.19 -1.83
C ASN A 194 3.09 -18.96 -3.03
N ARG A 195 1.94 -18.50 -3.55
CA ARG A 195 1.13 -19.17 -4.58
C ARG A 195 0.76 -18.18 -5.69
N PHE A 196 1.64 -18.03 -6.68
CA PHE A 196 1.43 -17.10 -7.79
C PHE A 196 0.27 -17.53 -8.69
N GLU A 197 0.13 -18.83 -8.92
CA GLU A 197 -0.88 -19.45 -9.77
C GLU A 197 -2.32 -19.12 -9.35
N VAL A 198 -2.53 -18.85 -8.06
CA VAL A 198 -3.86 -18.47 -7.51
C VAL A 198 -4.22 -17.01 -7.84
N LEU A 199 -3.23 -16.15 -8.06
CA LEU A 199 -3.43 -14.71 -8.29
C LEU A 199 -3.34 -14.34 -9.77
N GLU A 200 -2.59 -15.11 -10.56
CA GLU A 200 -2.31 -14.85 -11.98
C GLU A 200 -3.56 -14.47 -12.80
N PRO A 201 -4.72 -15.16 -12.70
CA PRO A 201 -5.88 -14.83 -13.53
C PRO A 201 -6.41 -13.40 -13.29
N ALA A 202 -6.46 -12.97 -12.03
CA ALA A 202 -6.97 -11.66 -11.66
C ALA A 202 -5.97 -10.53 -11.99
N LEU A 203 -4.67 -10.80 -11.88
CA LEU A 203 -3.62 -9.85 -12.26
C LEU A 203 -3.56 -9.66 -13.79
N THR A 204 -3.67 -10.74 -14.54
CA THR A 204 -3.68 -10.71 -16.01
C THR A 204 -4.91 -9.96 -16.56
N ALA A 205 -6.06 -10.06 -15.87
CA ALA A 205 -7.25 -9.31 -16.22
C ALA A 205 -7.10 -7.78 -16.06
N ARG A 206 -6.07 -7.32 -15.33
CA ARG A 206 -5.80 -5.92 -15.04
C ARG A 206 -4.31 -5.60 -15.20
N PRO A 207 -3.81 -5.50 -16.45
CA PRO A 207 -2.40 -5.19 -16.71
C PRO A 207 -2.04 -3.75 -16.26
N GLY A 208 -0.78 -3.53 -15.86
CA GLY A 208 -0.26 -2.21 -15.44
C GLY A 208 -0.66 -1.76 -14.04
N ARG A 209 -1.03 -2.70 -13.17
CA ARG A 209 -1.30 -2.46 -11.72
C ARG A 209 -0.16 -3.01 -10.87
N ILE A 210 0.26 -4.23 -11.19
CA ILE A 210 1.41 -4.90 -10.62
C ILE A 210 2.37 -5.13 -11.79
N ASP A 211 3.56 -4.58 -11.68
CA ASP A 211 4.53 -4.57 -12.78
C ASP A 211 5.62 -5.65 -12.65
N HIS A 212 5.61 -6.45 -11.56
CA HIS A 212 6.37 -7.71 -11.42
C HIS A 212 5.94 -8.46 -10.16
#